data_AF-A0A1V6K4N8-F1
#
_entry.id   AF-A0A1V6K4N8-F1
#
_cell.length_a   1.000
_cell.length_b   1.000
_cell.length_c   1.000
_cell.angle_alpha   90.00
_cell.angle_beta   90.00
_cell.angle_gamma   90.00
#
_symmetry.space_group_name_H-M   'P 1'
#
loop_
_entity.id
_entity.type
_entity.pdbx_description
1 polymer ?
#
loop_
_entity_poly.entity_id
_entity_poly.type
_entity_poly.pdbx_seq_one_letter_code
_entity_poly.pdbx_strand_id
1 'polypeptide(L)' 'MHDGKPPQAFGIFDDNGRLMCLYTYETNISDGWADPETHNDPPEIREKALKFGVNILYYVMHKQ' A
#
# COMPACT_ATOMS: atom_id res chain seq x y z
N MET A 1 -8.62 -7.38 12.07
CA MET A 1 -8.35 -8.83 11.92
C MET A 1 -8.64 -9.18 10.48
N HIS A 2 -7.76 -9.93 9.84
CA HIS A 2 -7.95 -10.44 8.48
C HIS A 2 -8.74 -11.76 8.56
N ASP A 3 -9.56 -12.05 7.55
CA ASP A 3 -10.33 -13.30 7.48
C ASP A 3 -9.49 -14.48 6.95
N GLY A 4 -8.21 -14.22 6.61
CA GLY A 4 -7.30 -15.22 6.03
C GLY A 4 -7.55 -15.45 4.54
N LYS A 5 -8.24 -14.51 3.86
CA LYS A 5 -8.42 -14.57 2.41
C LYS A 5 -7.17 -14.00 1.71
N PRO A 6 -6.98 -14.25 0.41
CA PRO A 6 -5.82 -13.74 -0.30
C PRO A 6 -5.74 -12.21 -0.25
N PRO A 7 -4.54 -11.61 -0.08
CA PRO A 7 -4.38 -10.16 -0.11
C PRO A 7 -4.65 -9.61 -1.51
N GLN A 8 -5.41 -8.52 -1.58
CA GLN A 8 -5.82 -7.89 -2.84
C GLN A 8 -5.75 -6.36 -2.73
N ALA A 9 -5.58 -5.70 -3.88
CA ALA A 9 -5.71 -4.26 -4.02
C ALA A 9 -6.78 -3.96 -5.07
N PHE A 10 -7.74 -3.12 -4.70
CA PHE A 10 -8.82 -2.65 -5.54
C PHE A 10 -8.65 -1.17 -5.84
N GLY A 11 -9.10 -0.75 -7.01
CA GLY A 11 -9.02 0.64 -7.47
C GLY A 11 -10.37 1.17 -7.90
N ILE A 12 -10.70 2.39 -7.48
CA ILE A 12 -11.76 3.20 -8.09
C ILE A 12 -11.09 4.20 -9.02
N PHE A 13 -11.54 4.25 -10.27
CA PHE A 13 -10.96 5.10 -11.31
C PHE A 13 -11.96 6.17 -11.76
N ASP A 14 -11.48 7.34 -12.16
CA ASP A 14 -12.30 8.35 -12.85
C ASP A 14 -12.49 8.00 -14.33
N ASP A 15 -13.29 8.79 -15.05
CA ASP A 15 -13.58 8.58 -16.48
C ASP A 15 -12.33 8.66 -17.38
N ASN A 16 -11.25 9.24 -16.89
CA ASN A 16 -9.97 9.35 -17.60
C ASN A 16 -8.99 8.22 -17.23
N GLY A 17 -9.42 7.25 -16.41
CA GLY A 17 -8.59 6.14 -15.96
C GLY A 17 -7.60 6.49 -14.85
N ARG A 18 -7.75 7.65 -14.17
CA ARG A 18 -6.94 7.97 -13.00
C ARG A 18 -7.47 7.22 -11.78
N LEU A 19 -6.60 6.51 -11.08
CA LEU A 19 -6.88 5.89 -9.80
C LEU A 19 -7.17 6.98 -8.75
N MET A 20 -8.41 6.99 -8.24
CA MET A 20 -8.90 7.95 -7.26
C MET A 20 -8.91 7.38 -5.84
N CYS A 21 -9.10 6.07 -5.70
CA CYS A 21 -9.06 5.38 -4.43
C CYS A 21 -8.37 4.03 -4.58
N LEU A 22 -7.38 3.76 -3.72
CA LEU A 22 -6.76 2.46 -3.57
C LEU A 22 -7.29 1.84 -2.27
N TYR A 23 -7.94 0.68 -2.38
CA TYR A 23 -8.45 -0.08 -1.24
C TYR A 23 -7.69 -1.41 -1.13
N THR A 24 -6.98 -1.60 -0.03
CA THR A 24 -6.28 -2.85 0.28
C THR A 24 -7.17 -3.77 1.10
N TYR A 25 -7.33 -5.00 0.65
CA TYR A 25 -8.15 -6.03 1.30
C TYR A 25 -7.23 -7.15 1.80
N GLU A 26 -7.48 -7.62 3.03
CA GLU A 26 -6.70 -8.69 3.67
C GLU A 26 -5.19 -8.40 3.79
N THR A 27 -4.81 -7.12 3.77
CA THR A 27 -3.43 -6.68 3.93
C THR A 27 -3.36 -5.26 4.48
N ASN A 28 -2.33 -5.01 5.29
CA ASN A 28 -2.00 -3.71 5.87
C ASN A 28 -0.59 -3.29 5.44
N ILE A 29 -0.48 -2.67 4.27
CA ILE A 29 0.83 -2.28 3.70
C ILE A 29 1.53 -1.21 4.56
N SER A 30 0.77 -0.42 5.31
CA SER A 30 1.29 0.65 6.18
C SER A 30 2.04 0.14 7.41
N ASP A 31 1.91 -1.13 7.78
CA ASP A 31 2.62 -1.70 8.94
C ASP A 31 4.14 -1.59 8.76
N GLY A 32 4.62 -1.79 7.51
CA GLY A 32 6.03 -1.62 7.18
C GLY A 32 6.52 -0.16 7.16
N TRP A 33 5.64 0.83 7.38
CA TRP A 33 6.00 2.25 7.48
C TRP A 33 6.19 2.72 8.92
N ALA A 34 5.74 1.92 9.89
CA ALA A 34 5.93 2.21 11.30
C ALA A 34 7.40 2.04 11.73
N ASP A 35 7.70 2.50 12.95
CA ASP A 35 8.98 2.27 13.58
C ASP A 35 9.29 0.75 13.61
N PRO A 36 10.55 0.34 13.34
CA PRO A 36 10.92 -1.07 13.16
C PRO A 36 10.44 -1.99 14.29
N GLU A 37 10.41 -1.49 15.52
CA GLU A 37 10.07 -2.24 16.74
C GLU A 37 8.56 -2.49 16.90
N THR A 38 7.71 -1.80 16.12
CA THR A 38 6.25 -1.87 16.23
C THR A 38 5.72 -3.24 15.82
N HIS A 39 6.17 -3.72 14.65
CA HIS A 39 5.73 -4.99 14.06
C HIS A 39 6.86 -6.03 13.99
N ASN A 40 8.12 -5.60 14.17
CA ASN A 40 9.30 -6.47 14.10
C ASN A 40 9.41 -7.27 12.79
N ASP A 41 8.89 -6.70 11.69
CA ASP A 41 9.03 -7.27 10.36
C ASP A 41 10.48 -7.25 9.87
N PRO A 42 10.92 -8.26 9.10
CA PRO A 42 12.25 -8.27 8.49
C PRO A 42 12.53 -7.00 7.67
N PRO A 43 13.77 -6.48 7.68
CA PRO A 43 14.12 -5.25 6.95
C PRO A 43 13.70 -5.25 5.49
N GLU A 44 13.84 -6.39 4.78
CA GLU A 44 13.47 -6.50 3.37
C GLU A 44 11.96 -6.41 3.12
N ILE A 45 11.13 -6.80 4.09
CA ILE A 45 9.67 -6.66 4.00
C ILE A 45 9.26 -5.21 4.24
N ARG A 46 9.89 -4.55 5.22
CA ARG A 46 9.70 -3.11 5.48
C ARG A 46 10.11 -2.26 4.28
N GLU A 47 11.24 -2.57 3.65
CA GLU A 47 11.70 -1.85 2.46
C GLU A 47 10.69 -1.98 1.30
N LYS A 48 10.11 -3.16 1.09
CA LYS A 48 9.06 -3.36 0.08
C LYS A 48 7.81 -2.54 0.40
N ALA A 49 7.37 -2.51 1.65
CA ALA A 49 6.25 -1.70 2.09
C ALA A 49 6.50 -0.20 1.86
N LEU A 50 7.68 0.30 2.25
CA LEU A 50 8.08 1.70 2.04
C LEU A 50 8.11 2.05 0.54
N LYS A 51 8.68 1.19 -0.31
CA LYS A 51 8.65 1.36 -1.78
C LYS A 51 7.22 1.44 -2.32
N PHE A 52 6.31 0.62 -1.81
CA PHE A 52 4.89 0.69 -2.19
C PHE A 52 4.27 2.04 -1.79
N GLY A 53 4.54 2.52 -0.57
CA GLY A 53 4.10 3.84 -0.11
C GLY A 53 4.64 4.98 -0.97
N VAL A 54 5.93 4.93 -1.31
CA VAL A 54 6.56 5.91 -2.22
C VAL A 54 5.92 5.88 -3.60
N ASN A 55 5.55 4.71 -4.13
CA ASN A 55 4.85 4.61 -5.41
C ASN A 55 3.46 5.28 -5.37
N ILE A 56 2.72 5.14 -4.25
CA ILE A 56 1.43 5.84 -4.07
C ILE A 56 1.65 7.35 -4.10
N LEU A 57 2.60 7.86 -3.31
CA LEU A 57 2.91 9.29 -3.27
C LEU A 57 3.37 9.79 -4.63
N TYR A 58 4.26 9.05 -5.28
CA TYR A 58 4.74 9.37 -6.63
C TYR A 58 3.57 9.48 -7.62
N TYR A 59 2.64 8.51 -7.61
CA TYR A 59 1.45 8.52 -8.45
C TYR A 59 0.54 9.73 -8.20
N VAL A 60 0.31 10.09 -6.94
CA VAL A 60 -0.55 11.23 -6.58
C VAL A 60 0.09 12.56 -6.97
N MET A 61 1.39 12.69 -6.76
CA MET A 61 2.15 13.94 -6.94
C MET A 61 2.59 14.17 -8.38
N HIS A 62 2.76 13.10 -9.18
CA HIS A 62 3.14 13.18 -10.58
C HIS A 62 1.94 12.85 -11.45
N LYS A 63 1.13 13.88 -11.72
CA LYS A 63 0.11 13.83 -12.78
C LYS A 63 0.77 14.22 -14.10
N GLN A 64 0.81 13.29 -15.05
CA GLN A 64 0.94 13.63 -16.48
C GLN A 64 -0.42 14.09 -17.00
#